data_AF-W2GH08-F1
#
_entry.id   AF-W2GH08-F1
#
_cell.length_a   1.000
_cell.length_b   1.000
_cell.length_c   1.000
_cell.angle_alpha   90.00
_cell.angle_beta   90.00
_cell.angle_gamma   90.00
#
_symmetry.space_group_name_H-M   'P 1'
#
loop_
_entity.id
_entity.type
_entity.pdbx_description
1 polymer ?
#
loop_
_entity_poly.entity_id
_entity_poly.type
_entity_poly.pdbx_seq_one_letter_code
_entity_poly.pdbx_strand_id
1 'polypeptide(L)'
;MPTTTKWTTVYSDMAREDSQLLMEDMKVFIIVKSQLVPCVVCALTKPHKMRYQLLRYSSETCKAAAPYDACPWKGKVLTCQGLNRVTIMETGAH
;
A
#
# COMPACT_ATOMS: atom_id res chain seq x y z
N MET A 1 -10.05 8.92 -20.25
CA MET A 1 -9.45 7.56 -20.18
C MET A 1 -8.98 7.34 -18.74
N PRO A 2 -9.17 6.15 -18.14
CA PRO A 2 -8.59 5.87 -16.83
C PRO A 2 -7.07 5.92 -16.95
N THR A 3 -6.42 6.86 -16.27
CA THR A 3 -4.96 6.94 -16.25
C THR A 3 -4.43 5.71 -15.52
N THR A 4 -3.71 4.83 -16.20
CA THR A 4 -3.06 3.69 -15.57
C THR A 4 -1.97 4.20 -14.63
N THR A 5 -2.27 4.29 -13.34
CA THR A 5 -1.29 4.63 -12.31
C THR A 5 -0.18 3.56 -12.33
N LYS A 6 1.04 3.96 -12.66
CA LYS A 6 2.22 3.09 -12.59
C LYS A 6 2.62 2.96 -11.12
N TRP A 7 2.55 1.73 -10.61
CA TRP A 7 2.97 1.38 -9.26
C TRP A 7 4.34 0.73 -9.30
N THR A 8 5.23 1.17 -8.43
CA THR A 8 6.55 0.56 -8.22
C THR A 8 6.48 -0.34 -6.99
N THR A 9 6.88 -1.60 -7.12
CA THR A 9 7.01 -2.50 -5.97
C THR A 9 8.22 -2.08 -5.14
N VAL A 10 8.01 -1.79 -3.87
CA VAL A 10 9.08 -1.47 -2.92
C VAL A 10 9.49 -2.72 -2.16
N TYR A 11 8.50 -3.50 -1.72
CA TYR A 11 8.72 -4.78 -1.07
C TYR A 11 7.72 -5.82 -1.57
N SER A 12 8.18 -7.06 -1.68
CA SER A 12 7.36 -8.20 -2.07
C SER A 12 7.60 -9.38 -1.15
N ASP A 13 6.55 -10.17 -0.93
CA ASP A 13 6.59 -11.42 -0.16
C ASP A 13 7.12 -11.28 1.29
N MET A 14 6.93 -10.11 1.91
CA MET A 14 7.28 -9.90 3.31
C MET A 14 6.35 -10.68 4.24
N ALA A 15 6.87 -11.15 5.37
CA ALA A 15 6.00 -11.58 6.47
C ALA A 15 5.17 -10.39 6.97
N ARG A 16 3.96 -10.67 7.46
CA ARG A 16 3.06 -9.63 7.94
C ARG A 16 3.66 -8.86 9.11
N GLU A 17 4.36 -9.56 10.00
CA GLU A 17 4.97 -9.02 11.20
C GLU A 17 6.08 -8.01 10.83
N ASP A 18 6.95 -8.38 9.89
CA ASP A 18 8.00 -7.49 9.36
C ASP A 18 7.40 -6.25 8.70
N SER A 19 6.29 -6.42 7.97
CA SER A 19 5.61 -5.30 7.34
C SER A 19 4.96 -4.35 8.35
N GLN A 20 4.48 -4.87 9.49
CA GLN A 20 3.91 -4.04 10.55
C GLN A 20 4.97 -3.18 11.21
N LEU A 21 6.16 -3.75 11.47
CA LEU A 21 7.29 -3.01 12.02
C LEU A 21 7.72 -1.87 11.07
N LEU A 22 7.84 -2.16 9.78
CA LEU A 22 8.15 -1.16 8.74
C LEU A 22 7.11 -0.03 8.70
N MET A 23 5.82 -0.40 8.77
CA MET A 23 4.70 0.56 8.73
C MET A 23 4.60 1.39 10.00
N GLU A 24 5.00 0.85 11.15
CA GLU A 24 4.98 1.55 12.44
C GLU A 24 6.13 2.55 12.57
N ASP A 25 7.31 2.21 12.04
CA ASP A 25 8.43 3.15 11.86
C ASP A 25 8.03 4.29 10.91
N MET A 26 7.25 3.96 9.88
CA MET A 26 6.63 4.91 8.95
C MET A 26 5.29 5.47 9.44
N LYS A 27 5.22 5.98 10.69
CA LYS A 27 4.02 6.59 11.32
C LYS A 27 3.45 7.83 10.61
N VAL A 28 3.96 8.13 9.43
CA VAL A 28 3.67 9.27 8.58
C VAL A 28 2.54 9.00 7.59
N PHE A 29 1.87 7.85 7.65
CA PHE A 29 0.83 7.45 6.68
C PHE A 29 -0.53 7.15 7.32
N ILE A 30 -1.61 7.48 6.61
CA ILE A 30 -2.98 7.09 6.92
C ILE A 30 -3.52 6.11 5.88
N ILE A 31 -4.34 5.17 6.35
CA ILE A 31 -5.06 4.23 5.50
C ILE A 31 -6.36 4.89 5.06
N VAL A 32 -6.45 5.26 3.78
CA VAL A 32 -7.64 5.93 3.22
C VAL A 32 -8.64 4.97 2.59
N LYS A 33 -8.20 3.73 2.34
CA LYS A 33 -9.06 2.66 1.81
C LYS A 33 -8.58 1.32 2.34
N SER A 34 -9.51 0.48 2.80
CA SER A 34 -9.23 -0.88 3.25
C SER A 34 -10.38 -1.78 2.83
N GLN A 35 -10.12 -2.75 1.96
CA GLN A 35 -11.16 -3.67 1.47
C GLN A 35 -10.60 -5.06 1.22
N LEU A 36 -11.47 -6.07 1.26
CA LEU A 36 -11.12 -7.43 0.86
C LEU A 36 -11.47 -7.62 -0.61
N VAL A 37 -10.50 -8.13 -1.38
CA VAL A 37 -10.63 -8.43 -2.81
C VAL A 37 -10.08 -9.82 -3.10
N PRO A 38 -10.41 -10.45 -4.23
CA PRO A 38 -9.75 -11.70 -4.65
C PRO A 38 -8.23 -11.54 -4.65
N CYS A 39 -7.53 -12.52 -4.10
CA CYS A 39 -6.08 -12.51 -4.09
C CYS A 39 -5.52 -12.71 -5.48
N VAL A 40 -4.61 -11.82 -5.89
CA VAL A 40 -3.88 -11.90 -7.17
C VAL A 40 -2.37 -11.86 -6.98
N VAL A 41 -1.91 -11.87 -5.71
CA VAL A 41 -0.49 -11.67 -5.36
C VAL A 41 0.24 -12.98 -5.03
N CYS A 42 -0.48 -14.08 -4.79
CA CYS A 42 0.15 -15.38 -4.56
C CYS A 42 -0.41 -16.45 -5.52
N ALA A 43 0.37 -17.52 -5.68
CA ALA A 43 0.06 -18.63 -6.59
C ALA A 43 -0.80 -19.74 -5.94
N LEU A 44 -1.51 -19.47 -4.84
CA LEU A 44 -2.39 -20.47 -4.23
C LEU A 44 -3.53 -20.82 -5.19
N THR A 45 -3.71 -22.11 -5.43
CA THR A 45 -4.74 -22.63 -6.34
C THR A 45 -6.16 -22.45 -5.81
N LYS A 46 -6.32 -22.36 -4.49
CA LYS A 46 -7.63 -22.15 -3.85
C LYS A 46 -8.00 -20.66 -3.87
N PRO A 47 -9.20 -20.29 -4.37
CA PRO A 47 -9.70 -18.92 -4.26
C PRO A 47 -9.72 -18.45 -2.81
N HIS A 48 -9.14 -17.30 -2.57
CA HIS A 48 -9.12 -16.66 -1.27
C HIS A 48 -9.02 -15.15 -1.43
N LYS A 49 -9.13 -14.44 -0.32
CA LYS A 49 -9.13 -12.97 -0.29
C LYS A 49 -7.75 -12.44 0.09
N MET A 50 -7.44 -11.26 -0.41
CA MET A 50 -6.37 -10.41 0.08
C MET A 50 -6.97 -9.10 0.59
N ARG A 51 -6.31 -8.50 1.58
CA ARG A 51 -6.62 -7.14 2.00
C ARG A 51 -5.88 -6.17 1.11
N TYR A 52 -6.64 -5.32 0.43
CA TYR A 52 -6.15 -4.17 -0.30
C TYR A 52 -6.25 -2.94 0.59
N GLN A 53 -5.12 -2.29 0.84
CA GLN A 53 -5.05 -1.03 1.57
C GLN A 53 -4.37 0.06 0.73
N LEU A 54 -4.98 1.24 0.68
CA LEU A 54 -4.40 2.43 0.06
C LEU A 54 -3.96 3.39 1.16
N LEU A 55 -2.73 3.87 1.05
CA LEU A 55 -2.08 4.77 1.98
C LEU A 55 -1.89 6.16 1.35
N ARG A 56 -1.93 7.18 2.20
CA ARG A 56 -1.50 8.56 1.88
C ARG A 56 -0.67 9.10 3.03
N TYR A 57 0.25 10.03 2.75
CA TYR A 57 0.94 10.77 3.80
C TYR A 57 -0.08 11.48 4.71
N SER A 58 0.15 11.39 6.01
CA SER A 58 -0.56 12.07 7.09
C SER A 58 0.12 13.39 7.48
N SER A 59 1.39 13.59 7.11
CA SER A 59 2.18 14.73 7.59
C SER A 59 1.90 16.04 6.87
N GLU A 60 2.13 17.12 7.61
CA GLU A 60 2.21 18.48 7.08
C GLU A 60 3.34 18.66 6.06
N THR A 61 4.33 17.77 6.02
CA THR A 61 5.41 17.78 5.02
C THR A 61 4.85 17.71 3.60
N CYS A 62 3.81 16.90 3.36
CA CYS A 62 3.20 16.85 2.04
C CYS A 62 2.31 18.09 1.76
N LYS A 63 1.77 18.76 2.79
CA LYS A 63 1.16 20.10 2.64
C LYS A 63 2.20 21.16 2.31
N ALA A 64 3.42 21.07 2.84
CA ALA A 64 4.48 22.03 2.53
C ALA A 64 4.97 21.89 1.07
N ALA A 65 5.12 20.65 0.59
CA ALA A 65 5.50 20.36 -0.79
C ALA A 65 4.38 20.70 -1.80
N ALA A 66 3.11 20.54 -1.39
CA ALA A 66 1.94 20.80 -2.21
C ALA A 66 0.81 21.45 -1.37
N PRO A 67 0.84 22.78 -1.15
CA PRO A 67 -0.12 23.45 -0.27
C PRO A 67 -1.56 23.43 -0.78
N TYR A 68 -1.70 23.39 -2.11
CA TYR A 68 -2.98 23.46 -2.80
C TYR A 68 -3.37 22.15 -3.48
N ASP A 69 -2.43 21.20 -3.58
CA ASP A 69 -2.64 19.91 -4.26
C ASP A 69 -2.60 18.74 -3.29
N ALA A 70 -3.34 17.69 -3.63
CA ALA A 70 -3.23 16.42 -2.91
C ALA A 70 -1.82 15.86 -3.09
N CYS A 71 -1.19 15.48 -1.97
CA CYS A 71 0.08 14.74 -1.95
C CYS A 71 0.19 13.74 -3.12
N PRO A 72 1.19 13.87 -4.00
CA PRO A 72 1.29 13.03 -5.19
C PRO A 72 1.63 11.59 -4.82
N TRP A 73 2.33 11.39 -3.69
CA TRP A 73 2.65 10.07 -3.19
C TRP A 73 1.40 9.29 -2.74
N LYS A 74 1.34 8.03 -3.14
CA LYS A 74 0.38 7.04 -2.63
C LYS A 74 1.09 5.73 -2.40
N GLY A 75 0.78 5.09 -1.27
CA GLY A 75 1.20 3.73 -0.97
C GLY A 75 0.06 2.75 -1.17
N LYS A 76 0.39 1.50 -1.45
CA LYS A 76 -0.56 0.40 -1.58
C LYS A 76 0.02 -0.83 -0.90
N VAL A 77 -0.74 -1.38 0.04
CA VAL A 77 -0.38 -2.59 0.78
C VAL A 77 -1.36 -3.69 0.39
N LEU A 78 -0.82 -4.80 -0.08
CA LEU A 78 -1.57 -6.00 -0.43
C LEU A 78 -1.18 -7.11 0.53
N THR A 79 -2.11 -7.53 1.39
CA THR A 79 -1.88 -8.62 2.36
C THR A 79 -2.68 -9.84 1.95
N CYS A 80 -2.00 -10.91 1.54
CA CYS A 80 -2.61 -12.21 1.28
C CYS A 80 -3.09 -12.83 2.60
N GLN A 81 -4.38 -13.19 2.70
CA GLN A 81 -4.91 -13.83 3.91
C GLN A 81 -4.56 -15.33 4.01
N GLY A 82 -4.21 -15.97 2.89
CA GLY A 82 -3.86 -17.39 2.87
C GLY A 82 -2.43 -17.66 3.35
N LEU A 83 -1.50 -16.80 2.97
CA LEU A 83 -0.07 -16.95 3.30
C LEU A 83 0.42 -15.95 4.37
N ASN A 84 -0.41 -14.98 4.74
CA ASN A 84 -0.02 -13.84 5.58
C ASN A 84 1.23 -13.10 5.04
N ARG A 85 1.35 -13.04 3.71
CA ARG A 85 2.43 -12.34 3.01
C ARG A 85 1.97 -10.98 2.52
N VAL A 86 2.88 -10.01 2.55
CA VAL A 86 2.61 -8.60 2.26
C VAL A 86 3.45 -8.14 1.08
N THR A 87 2.81 -7.39 0.18
CA THR A 87 3.46 -6.66 -0.91
C THR A 87 3.14 -5.17 -0.74
N ILE A 88 4.17 -4.34 -0.77
CA ILE A 88 4.07 -2.89 -0.64
C ILE A 88 4.50 -2.26 -1.95
N MET A 89 3.66 -1.37 -2.46
CA MET A 89 3.91 -0.64 -3.70
C MET A 89 3.67 0.84 -3.48
N GLU A 90 4.37 1.67 -4.24
CA GLU A 90 4.30 3.11 -4.14
C GLU A 90 4.16 3.75 -5.53
N THR A 91 3.68 4.98 -5.56
CA THR A 91 3.59 5.80 -6.76
C THR A 91 3.62 7.27 -6.37
N GLY A 92 4.03 8.14 -7.30
CA GLY A 92 4.25 9.55 -7.03
C GLY A 92 5.62 9.83 -6.39
N ALA A 93 6.02 11.09 -6.40
CA ALA A 93 7.22 11.55 -5.72
C ALA A 93 6.93 11.73 -4.23
N HIS A 94 7.93 11.40 -3.40
CA HIS A 94 7.97 11.72 -1.98
C HIS A 94 8.29 13.19 -1.76
#